data_AF-E5A8Q2-F1
#
_entry.id   AF-E5A8Q2-F1
#
_cell.length_a   1.000
_cell.length_b   1.000
_cell.length_c   1.000
_cell.angle_alpha   90.00
_cell.angle_beta   90.00
_cell.angle_gamma   90.00
#
_symmetry.space_group_name_H-M   'P 1'
#
loop_
_entity.id
_entity.type
_entity.pdbx_description
1 polymer ?
#
loop_
_entity_poly.entity_id
_entity_poly.type
_entity_poly.pdbx_seq_one_letter_code
_entity_poly.pdbx_strand_id
1 'polypeptide(L)'
;MASVKHLNERKLQQYLRYAVRPSRPAGTPRVKGIYLFGPRDPLPSPPPATAKKFTKISPRGIMSSQGAQIGAEWNQKSSDALNTALAQTEDRWYKSSGKMIPKRPSADWAEIVQACEGIIAFDAVLCRGPRHDPSRIYTLEGTASGAPHPASFLRPTIATVALGPSGCETCHSCPEGAAVFGQSVQSHFPLLSPVPLHGSSLRAAQIPHTTDGSSAPPLIVRCEDCLKGRWCERCHKWWDEECYTGSTIAQRTELQQTELTESLQPNGTSHLIPKQTIKVIGVRRDCFGCGHTCISCKELFIRTCKRCKNEYCREDNEASSDIMCDWCNYTSRRTTVEM
;
A
#
# COMPACT_ATOMS: atom_id res chain seq x y z
N MET A 1 23.71 9.18 19.12
CA MET A 1 23.17 8.99 17.76
C MET A 1 23.43 10.26 16.97
N ALA A 2 23.87 10.16 15.71
CA ALA A 2 24.15 11.34 14.87
C ALA A 2 23.03 11.50 13.83
N SER A 3 22.28 12.60 13.89
CA SER A 3 21.27 12.94 12.88
C SER A 3 21.88 13.78 11.77
N VAL A 4 21.63 13.41 10.50
CA VAL A 4 22.21 14.10 9.33
C VAL A 4 21.12 14.90 8.59
N LYS A 5 21.37 16.19 8.35
CA LYS A 5 20.44 17.10 7.63
C LYS A 5 20.64 17.10 6.11
N HIS A 6 21.87 16.87 5.63
CA HIS A 6 22.22 16.86 4.21
C HIS A 6 23.04 15.62 3.87
N LEU A 7 22.35 14.52 3.60
CA LEU A 7 22.98 13.24 3.22
C LEU A 7 23.08 13.13 1.70
N ASN A 8 24.28 12.95 1.18
CA ASN A 8 24.47 12.61 -0.23
C ASN A 8 24.25 11.10 -0.42
N GLU A 9 23.06 10.72 -0.90
CA GLU A 9 22.66 9.32 -1.05
C GLU A 9 23.64 8.52 -1.92
N ARG A 10 24.06 9.05 -3.08
CA ARG A 10 24.98 8.34 -3.99
C ARG A 10 26.33 8.03 -3.34
N LYS A 11 26.89 9.00 -2.59
CA LYS A 11 28.13 8.76 -1.84
C LYS A 11 27.91 7.71 -0.75
N LEU A 12 26.81 7.78 -0.01
CA LEU A 12 26.50 6.79 1.02
C LEU A 12 26.39 5.37 0.42
N GLN A 13 25.67 5.22 -0.69
CA GLN A 13 25.57 3.94 -1.39
C GLN A 13 26.97 3.40 -1.77
N GLN A 14 27.86 4.25 -2.31
CA GLN A 14 29.23 3.85 -2.64
C GLN A 14 30.02 3.40 -1.39
N TYR A 15 29.93 4.15 -0.29
CA TYR A 15 30.58 3.77 0.98
C TYR A 15 30.05 2.45 1.51
N LEU A 16 28.73 2.23 1.46
CA LEU A 16 28.11 0.98 1.91
C LEU A 16 28.61 -0.20 1.06
N ARG A 17 28.58 -0.11 -0.28
CA ARG A 17 29.13 -1.17 -1.17
C ARG A 17 30.57 -1.51 -0.81
N TYR A 18 31.40 -0.50 -0.60
CA TYR A 18 32.80 -0.72 -0.23
C TYR A 18 32.94 -1.36 1.16
N ALA A 19 32.16 -0.91 2.15
CA ALA A 19 32.22 -1.40 3.52
C ALA A 19 31.77 -2.85 3.67
N VAL A 20 30.80 -3.30 2.85
CA VAL A 20 30.23 -4.65 2.92
C VAL A 20 30.86 -5.64 1.93
N ARG A 21 31.90 -5.24 1.18
CA ARG A 21 32.57 -6.10 0.20
C ARG A 21 33.03 -7.45 0.81
N PRO A 22 33.08 -8.55 0.03
CA PRO A 22 33.47 -9.86 0.54
C PRO A 22 34.87 -9.90 1.18
N SER A 23 35.80 -9.10 0.66
CA SER A 23 37.19 -9.03 1.15
C SER A 23 37.37 -8.18 2.42
N ARG A 24 36.28 -7.83 3.12
CA ARG A 24 36.35 -6.98 4.31
C ARG A 24 36.96 -7.75 5.50
N PRO A 25 37.71 -7.08 6.40
CA PRO A 25 38.18 -7.71 7.63
C PRO A 25 37.02 -8.22 8.51
N ALA A 26 37.25 -9.32 9.22
CA ALA A 26 36.29 -9.83 10.19
C ALA A 26 35.91 -8.76 11.23
N GLY A 27 34.65 -8.73 11.66
CA GLY A 27 34.14 -7.74 12.60
C GLY A 27 33.88 -6.34 12.00
N THR A 28 34.16 -6.13 10.71
CA THR A 28 33.83 -4.88 9.99
C THR A 28 32.65 -5.09 9.02
N PRO A 29 31.81 -4.06 8.80
CA PRO A 29 31.74 -2.78 9.52
C PRO A 29 31.23 -2.92 10.95
N ARG A 30 31.63 -1.98 11.82
CA ARG A 30 31.15 -1.87 13.21
C ARG A 30 29.71 -1.37 13.29
N VAL A 31 29.31 -0.55 12.32
CA VAL A 31 27.91 -0.11 12.18
C VAL A 31 27.08 -1.32 11.83
N LYS A 32 26.02 -1.57 12.61
CA LYS A 32 25.11 -2.71 12.42
C LYS A 32 23.72 -2.31 11.96
N GLY A 33 23.30 -1.07 12.18
CA GLY A 33 21.96 -0.60 11.82
C GLY A 33 21.97 0.85 11.34
N ILE A 34 21.14 1.17 10.34
CA ILE A 34 20.97 2.50 9.77
C ILE A 34 19.47 2.78 9.59
N TYR A 35 18.97 3.84 10.22
CA TYR A 35 17.63 4.38 9.97
C TYR A 35 17.71 5.40 8.83
N LEU A 36 17.02 5.15 7.72
CA LEU A 36 17.17 5.88 6.47
C LEU A 36 15.84 6.13 5.74
N PHE A 37 14.97 5.13 5.64
CA PHE A 37 13.80 5.16 4.77
C PHE A 37 12.54 5.68 5.49
N GLY A 38 12.43 5.43 6.78
CA GLY A 38 11.28 5.79 7.60
C GLY A 38 11.19 7.29 7.90
N PRO A 39 10.01 7.77 8.31
CA PRO A 39 9.87 9.12 8.81
C PRO A 39 10.75 9.32 10.05
N ARG A 40 11.25 10.55 10.25
CA ARG A 40 11.95 10.88 11.49
C ARG A 40 11.00 10.75 12.69
N ASP A 41 11.52 10.21 13.78
CA ASP A 41 10.81 10.14 15.05
C ASP A 41 10.26 11.54 15.41
N PRO A 42 8.98 11.64 15.80
CA PRO A 42 8.44 12.90 16.29
C PRO A 42 9.23 13.31 17.53
N LEU A 43 9.68 14.57 17.56
CA LEU A 43 10.28 15.15 18.76
C LEU A 43 9.28 15.01 19.92
N PRO A 44 9.75 14.72 21.16
CA PRO A 44 8.88 14.68 22.33
C PRO A 44 8.07 15.97 22.37
N SER A 45 6.77 15.88 22.12
CA SER A 45 5.88 17.02 22.28
C SER A 45 5.91 17.42 23.76
N PRO A 46 6.04 18.72 24.09
CA PRO A 46 5.82 19.15 25.47
C PRO A 46 4.44 18.64 25.94
N PRO A 47 4.28 18.31 27.23
CA PRO A 47 3.01 17.79 27.75
C PRO A 47 1.88 18.73 27.30
N PRO A 48 0.75 18.19 26.83
CA PRO A 48 -0.33 19.02 26.33
C PRO A 48 -0.77 19.97 27.44
N ALA A 49 -0.52 21.26 27.25
CA ALA A 49 -1.19 22.28 28.03
C ALA A 49 -2.69 22.06 27.82
N THR A 50 -3.44 21.92 28.91
CA THR A 50 -4.87 21.66 28.97
C THR A 50 -5.68 22.83 28.40
N ALA A 51 -5.57 23.07 27.09
CA ALA A 51 -6.44 23.97 26.36
C ALA A 51 -7.76 23.24 26.09
N LYS A 52 -8.74 23.47 26.96
CA LYS A 52 -10.15 23.12 26.73
C LYS A 52 -10.62 23.75 25.42
N LYS A 53 -10.52 23.02 24.30
CA LYS A 53 -11.19 23.40 23.05
C LYS A 53 -12.67 23.04 23.20
N PHE A 54 -13.46 24.01 23.65
CA PHE A 54 -14.91 23.97 23.49
C PHE A 54 -15.23 23.97 21.99
N THR A 55 -15.66 22.83 21.47
CA THR A 55 -16.28 22.74 20.14
C THR A 55 -17.66 23.39 20.22
N LYS A 56 -17.80 24.59 19.65
CA LYS A 56 -19.10 25.24 19.46
C LYS A 56 -19.91 24.43 18.45
N ILE A 57 -20.91 23.68 18.93
CA ILE A 57 -21.94 23.06 18.10
C ILE A 57 -22.89 24.17 17.67
N SER A 58 -22.89 24.54 16.39
CA SER A 58 -23.99 25.31 15.79
C SER A 58 -25.03 24.32 15.24
N PRO A 59 -26.32 24.42 15.62
CA PRO A 59 -27.35 23.56 15.08
C PRO A 59 -27.85 24.19 13.77
N ARG A 60 -27.57 23.54 12.62
CA ARG A 60 -28.24 23.91 11.36
C ARG A 60 -28.54 22.67 10.52
N GLY A 61 -29.84 22.31 10.52
CA GLY A 61 -30.56 21.69 9.40
C GLY A 61 -30.14 20.28 8.96
N ILE A 62 -30.86 19.28 9.46
CA ILE A 62 -30.86 17.90 8.95
C ILE A 62 -31.62 17.88 7.62
N MET A 63 -30.93 17.93 6.49
CA MET A 63 -31.44 17.53 5.17
C MET A 63 -30.27 17.08 4.28
N SER A 64 -29.65 15.94 4.58
CA SER A 64 -28.97 15.10 3.58
C SER A 64 -28.79 13.69 4.14
N SER A 65 -28.89 12.70 3.26
CA SER A 65 -28.96 11.25 3.47
C SER A 65 -27.79 10.69 4.31
N GLN A 66 -27.96 10.65 5.63
CA GLN A 66 -26.95 10.20 6.60
C GLN A 66 -26.68 8.67 6.64
N GLY A 67 -27.56 7.82 6.10
CA GLY A 67 -27.47 6.37 6.32
C GLY A 67 -26.26 5.67 5.69
N ALA A 68 -25.85 6.06 4.48
CA ALA A 68 -24.77 5.38 3.74
C ALA A 68 -23.37 5.86 4.13
N GLN A 69 -23.20 7.12 4.53
CA GLN A 69 -21.91 7.66 4.99
C GLN A 69 -21.55 7.15 6.39
N ILE A 70 -22.54 7.01 7.29
CA ILE A 70 -22.30 6.47 8.63
C ILE A 70 -21.87 4.99 8.56
N GLY A 71 -22.49 4.18 7.71
CA GLY A 71 -22.12 2.77 7.52
C GLY A 71 -20.73 2.57 6.92
N ALA A 72 -20.34 3.38 5.94
CA ALA A 72 -19.01 3.33 5.31
C ALA A 72 -17.89 3.71 6.28
N GLU A 73 -18.06 4.81 7.02
CA GLU A 73 -17.11 5.24 8.04
C GLU A 73 -17.04 4.25 9.20
N TRP A 74 -18.17 3.65 9.60
CA TRP A 74 -18.23 2.61 10.62
C TRP A 74 -17.51 1.34 10.18
N ASN A 75 -17.69 0.90 8.94
CA ASN A 75 -17.02 -0.27 8.39
C ASN A 75 -15.51 -0.06 8.27
N GLN A 76 -15.07 1.16 7.92
CA GLN A 76 -13.64 1.48 7.91
C GLN A 76 -13.06 1.54 9.34
N LYS A 77 -13.73 2.24 10.27
CA LYS A 77 -13.33 2.30 11.68
C LYS A 77 -13.31 0.92 12.35
N SER A 78 -14.26 0.05 12.04
CA SER A 78 -14.30 -1.33 12.58
C SER A 78 -13.23 -2.22 11.94
N SER A 79 -12.94 -2.08 10.65
CA SER A 79 -11.81 -2.77 10.00
C SER A 79 -10.47 -2.30 10.58
N ASP A 80 -10.29 -1.00 10.81
CA ASP A 80 -9.07 -0.44 11.41
C ASP A 80 -8.93 -0.86 12.87
N ALA A 81 -10.03 -0.88 13.63
CA ALA A 81 -10.06 -1.37 15.01
C ALA A 81 -9.73 -2.87 15.08
N LEU A 82 -10.27 -3.69 14.17
CA LEU A 82 -9.97 -5.11 14.07
C LEU A 82 -8.51 -5.34 13.67
N ASN A 83 -8.00 -4.63 12.66
CA ASN A 83 -6.60 -4.71 12.24
C ASN A 83 -5.64 -4.30 13.37
N THR A 84 -6.00 -3.29 14.16
CA THR A 84 -5.23 -2.86 15.33
C THR A 84 -5.28 -3.92 16.43
N ALA A 85 -6.46 -4.48 16.71
CA ALA A 85 -6.63 -5.55 17.69
C ALA A 85 -5.89 -6.84 17.29
N LEU A 86 -5.85 -7.17 15.99
CA LEU A 86 -5.13 -8.33 15.47
C LEU A 86 -3.61 -8.13 15.47
N ALA A 87 -3.14 -6.90 15.23
CA ALA A 87 -1.71 -6.62 15.24
C ALA A 87 -1.14 -6.63 16.67
N GLN A 88 -1.93 -6.28 17.71
CA GLN A 88 -1.50 -6.27 19.12
C GLN A 88 -0.22 -5.46 19.39
N THR A 89 0.14 -4.55 18.48
CA THR A 89 1.36 -3.73 18.52
C THR A 89 1.05 -2.35 17.97
N GLU A 90 1.80 -1.34 18.43
CA GLU A 90 1.75 0.00 17.85
C GLU A 90 2.65 0.16 16.61
N ASP A 91 3.52 -0.81 16.35
CA ASP A 91 4.47 -0.76 15.24
C ASP A 91 3.77 -0.87 13.88
N ARG A 92 3.83 0.22 13.11
CA ARG A 92 3.13 0.35 11.83
C ARG A 92 3.51 -0.73 10.81
N TRP A 93 4.74 -1.25 10.85
CA TRP A 93 5.20 -2.33 9.96
C TRP A 93 4.40 -3.62 10.14
N TYR A 94 3.87 -3.86 11.33
CA TYR A 94 3.10 -5.06 11.69
C TYR A 94 1.59 -4.85 11.62
N LYS A 95 1.14 -3.61 11.40
CA LYS A 95 -0.26 -3.29 11.13
C LYS A 95 -0.52 -3.31 9.61
N SER A 96 -1.78 -3.41 9.22
CA SER A 96 -2.21 -3.14 7.84
C SER A 96 -2.19 -1.63 7.57
N SER A 97 -1.01 -1.00 7.70
CA SER A 97 -0.82 0.46 7.64
C SER A 97 -0.69 1.02 6.23
N GLY A 98 -0.68 0.17 5.21
CA GLY A 98 -0.42 0.57 3.83
C GLY A 98 1.01 1.04 3.61
N LYS A 99 1.20 2.15 2.88
CA LYS A 99 2.53 2.65 2.52
C LYS A 99 3.31 3.13 3.75
N MET A 100 4.48 2.53 3.95
CA MET A 100 5.39 2.81 5.06
C MET A 100 6.44 3.85 4.70
N ILE A 101 6.84 3.88 3.43
CA ILE A 101 7.87 4.78 2.91
C ILE A 101 7.19 5.83 2.02
N PRO A 102 7.19 7.13 2.39
CA PRO A 102 6.46 8.16 1.66
C PRO A 102 6.94 8.33 0.22
N LYS A 103 8.25 8.20 0.00
CA LYS A 103 8.89 8.33 -1.31
C LYS A 103 9.50 7.00 -1.70
N ARG A 104 9.09 6.47 -2.85
CA ARG A 104 9.65 5.24 -3.41
C ARG A 104 11.19 5.34 -3.49
N PRO A 105 11.94 4.46 -2.81
CA PRO A 105 13.39 4.44 -2.93
C PRO A 105 13.81 4.14 -4.38
N SER A 106 14.97 4.68 -4.81
CA SER A 106 15.53 4.33 -6.11
C SER A 106 15.90 2.84 -6.17
N ALA A 107 15.91 2.26 -7.37
CA ALA A 107 16.26 0.84 -7.56
C ALA A 107 17.66 0.51 -7.00
N ASP A 108 18.60 1.44 -7.11
CA ASP A 108 19.97 1.28 -6.59
C ASP A 108 19.99 0.97 -5.10
N TRP A 109 19.06 1.53 -4.31
CA TRP A 109 18.99 1.25 -2.88
C TRP A 109 18.67 -0.20 -2.57
N ALA A 110 17.87 -0.87 -3.39
CA ALA A 110 17.56 -2.28 -3.16
C ALA A 110 18.81 -3.17 -3.32
N GLU A 111 19.67 -2.87 -4.31
CA GLU A 111 20.95 -3.57 -4.48
C GLU A 111 21.89 -3.33 -3.29
N ILE A 112 21.88 -2.11 -2.72
CA ILE A 112 22.66 -1.80 -1.51
C ILE A 112 22.15 -2.59 -0.31
N VAL A 113 20.84 -2.59 -0.08
CA VAL A 113 20.22 -3.33 1.03
C VAL A 113 20.52 -4.82 0.88
N GLN A 114 20.45 -5.35 -0.34
CA GLN A 114 20.83 -6.74 -0.64
C GLN A 114 22.30 -7.02 -0.33
N ALA A 115 23.23 -6.16 -0.76
CA ALA A 115 24.65 -6.31 -0.44
C ALA A 115 24.94 -6.22 1.08
N CYS A 116 24.05 -5.60 1.84
CA CYS A 116 24.15 -5.45 3.29
C CYS A 116 23.48 -6.58 4.09
N GLU A 117 22.78 -7.53 3.47
CA GLU A 117 22.05 -8.58 4.19
C GLU A 117 22.96 -9.36 5.14
N GLY A 118 22.52 -9.49 6.40
CA GLY A 118 23.31 -10.12 7.47
C GLY A 118 24.49 -9.30 7.99
N ILE A 119 24.68 -8.06 7.52
CA ILE A 119 25.83 -7.20 7.86
C ILE A 119 25.38 -5.87 8.47
N ILE A 120 24.50 -5.15 7.76
CA ILE A 120 23.91 -3.88 8.18
C ILE A 120 22.39 -3.98 7.98
N ALA A 121 21.63 -3.80 9.05
CA ALA A 121 20.18 -3.71 9.02
C ALA A 121 19.70 -2.28 8.70
N PHE A 122 18.51 -2.18 8.09
CA PHE A 122 17.86 -0.92 7.76
C PHE A 122 16.45 -0.87 8.35
N ASP A 123 15.88 0.32 8.43
CA ASP A 123 14.45 0.55 8.75
C ASP A 123 13.48 0.23 7.61
N ALA A 124 13.96 -0.55 6.63
CA ALA A 124 13.19 -1.19 5.58
C ALA A 124 13.87 -2.51 5.18
N VAL A 125 13.12 -3.40 4.54
CA VAL A 125 13.60 -4.73 4.13
C VAL A 125 13.36 -4.96 2.64
N LEU A 126 14.05 -5.93 2.05
CA LEU A 126 13.74 -6.36 0.68
C LEU A 126 12.36 -7.02 0.64
N CYS A 127 11.64 -6.77 -0.46
CA CYS A 127 10.41 -7.47 -0.76
C CYS A 127 10.74 -8.93 -1.08
N ARG A 128 10.09 -9.84 -0.35
CA ARG A 128 10.23 -11.30 -0.52
C ARG A 128 9.13 -11.88 -1.41
N GLY A 129 8.34 -11.04 -2.07
CA GLY A 129 7.27 -11.50 -2.96
C GLY A 129 7.82 -12.40 -4.08
N PRO A 130 7.03 -13.38 -4.56
CA PRO A 130 7.51 -14.46 -5.43
C PRO A 130 8.05 -13.98 -6.78
N ARG A 131 7.72 -12.76 -7.20
CA ARG A 131 8.25 -12.15 -8.43
C ARG A 131 9.73 -11.74 -8.32
N HIS A 132 10.30 -11.70 -7.12
CA HIS A 132 11.71 -11.43 -6.90
C HIS A 132 12.58 -12.70 -6.84
N ASP A 133 11.96 -13.88 -6.99
CA ASP A 133 12.64 -15.17 -6.99
C ASP A 133 12.93 -15.63 -8.43
N PRO A 134 14.21 -15.66 -8.86
CA PRO A 134 14.56 -16.12 -10.19
C PRO A 134 14.16 -17.57 -10.46
N SER A 135 14.12 -18.42 -9.43
CA SER A 135 13.79 -19.84 -9.58
C SER A 135 12.32 -20.07 -9.97
N ARG A 136 11.43 -19.12 -9.65
CA ARG A 136 10.00 -19.18 -9.99
C ARG A 136 9.67 -18.71 -11.40
N ILE A 137 10.62 -18.09 -12.12
CA ILE A 137 10.43 -17.62 -13.50
C ILE A 137 10.41 -18.81 -14.47
N TYR A 138 11.39 -19.71 -14.33
CA TYR A 138 11.62 -20.81 -15.27
C TYR A 138 10.50 -21.85 -15.28
N THR A 139 9.65 -21.87 -14.25
CA THR A 139 8.48 -22.77 -14.17
C THR A 139 7.29 -22.27 -15.00
N LEU A 140 7.30 -21.03 -15.48
CA LEU A 140 6.16 -20.36 -16.12
C LEU A 140 6.35 -20.04 -17.62
N GLU A 141 7.50 -20.37 -18.21
CA GLU A 141 7.76 -20.16 -19.64
C GLU A 141 6.96 -21.14 -20.51
N GLY A 142 5.72 -20.75 -20.83
CA GLY A 142 4.83 -21.48 -21.73
C GLY A 142 3.89 -20.63 -22.57
N THR A 143 3.98 -19.29 -22.57
CA THR A 143 3.09 -18.46 -23.41
C THR A 143 3.82 -17.35 -24.17
N ALA A 144 3.85 -17.51 -25.50
CA ALA A 144 4.43 -16.62 -26.48
C ALA A 144 3.53 -15.41 -26.75
N SER A 145 3.63 -14.36 -25.94
CA SER A 145 3.02 -13.06 -26.28
C SER A 145 3.86 -11.94 -25.68
N GLY A 146 4.38 -11.04 -26.53
CA GLY A 146 5.36 -9.99 -26.23
C GLY A 146 4.89 -8.84 -25.32
N ALA A 147 3.95 -9.09 -24.40
CA ALA A 147 3.61 -8.18 -23.32
C ALA A 147 4.20 -8.71 -22.00
N PRO A 148 4.82 -7.88 -21.14
CA PRO A 148 5.37 -8.33 -19.87
C PRO A 148 4.25 -8.94 -19.00
N HIS A 149 4.30 -10.26 -18.82
CA HIS A 149 3.32 -11.02 -18.03
C HIS A 149 3.29 -10.47 -16.59
N PRO A 150 2.14 -10.42 -15.89
CA PRO A 150 2.07 -10.06 -14.46
C PRO A 150 2.92 -10.96 -13.54
N ALA A 151 3.40 -12.10 -14.06
CA ALA A 151 4.36 -13.02 -13.42
C ALA A 151 5.82 -12.77 -13.81
N SER A 152 6.11 -11.69 -14.54
CA SER A 152 7.48 -11.31 -14.92
C SER A 152 8.33 -11.01 -13.68
N PHE A 153 9.58 -11.45 -13.75
CA PHE A 153 10.59 -11.20 -12.76
C PHE A 153 10.75 -9.71 -12.45
N LEU A 154 10.90 -9.41 -11.17
CA LEU A 154 11.25 -8.10 -10.68
C LEU A 154 12.64 -8.17 -10.05
N ARG A 155 13.51 -7.25 -10.46
CA ARG A 155 14.78 -7.04 -9.75
C ARG A 155 14.52 -6.80 -8.26
N PRO A 156 15.46 -7.14 -7.36
CA PRO A 156 15.32 -6.88 -5.93
C PRO A 156 14.81 -5.47 -5.67
N THR A 157 13.79 -5.34 -4.84
CA THR A 157 13.11 -4.07 -4.54
C THR A 157 12.82 -4.00 -3.06
N ILE A 158 12.88 -2.80 -2.48
CA ILE A 158 12.53 -2.58 -1.07
C ILE A 158 11.01 -2.74 -0.88
N ALA A 159 10.60 -3.44 0.18
CA ALA A 159 9.20 -3.49 0.58
C ALA A 159 8.76 -2.12 1.10
N THR A 160 7.70 -1.57 0.50
CA THR A 160 7.19 -0.22 0.80
C THR A 160 5.82 -0.26 1.46
N VAL A 161 5.17 -1.42 1.51
CA VAL A 161 3.79 -1.59 2.01
C VAL A 161 3.77 -2.63 3.13
N ALA A 162 3.21 -2.25 4.27
CA ALA A 162 2.88 -3.14 5.37
C ALA A 162 1.46 -3.68 5.19
N LEU A 163 1.33 -5.01 5.15
CA LEU A 163 0.07 -5.69 4.84
C LEU A 163 -0.67 -6.15 6.09
N GLY A 164 -0.02 -6.09 7.26
CA GLY A 164 -0.54 -6.60 8.52
C GLY A 164 -0.40 -8.12 8.65
N PRO A 165 -0.86 -8.69 9.78
CA PRO A 165 -0.62 -10.08 10.13
C PRO A 165 -1.62 -11.06 9.50
N SER A 166 -2.76 -10.56 9.02
CA SER A 166 -3.90 -11.39 8.56
C SER A 166 -3.65 -12.14 7.24
N GLY A 167 -2.56 -11.83 6.54
CA GLY A 167 -2.29 -12.42 5.22
C GLY A 167 -3.27 -11.98 4.14
N CYS A 168 -3.28 -12.72 3.04
CA CYS A 168 -4.20 -12.50 1.91
C CYS A 168 -5.66 -12.58 2.37
N GLU A 169 -6.52 -11.72 1.82
CA GLU A 169 -7.94 -11.66 2.16
C GLU A 169 -8.70 -12.99 1.96
N THR A 170 -8.25 -13.84 1.03
CA THR A 170 -8.95 -15.09 0.68
C THR A 170 -8.40 -16.31 1.41
N CYS A 171 -7.08 -16.49 1.45
CA CYS A 171 -6.44 -17.68 2.03
C CYS A 171 -5.80 -17.42 3.42
N HIS A 172 -5.76 -16.17 3.87
CA HIS A 172 -5.10 -15.73 5.11
C HIS A 172 -3.61 -16.12 5.21
N SER A 173 -2.97 -16.29 4.06
CA SER A 173 -1.56 -16.70 3.93
C SER A 173 -0.77 -15.74 3.05
N CYS A 174 0.52 -16.03 2.85
CA CYS A 174 1.36 -15.39 1.86
C CYS A 174 2.36 -16.39 1.23
N PRO A 175 2.55 -16.38 -0.10
CA PRO A 175 3.43 -17.33 -0.81
C PRO A 175 4.88 -17.40 -0.34
N GLU A 176 5.41 -16.32 0.23
CA GLU A 176 6.78 -16.19 0.73
C GLU A 176 6.94 -16.58 2.22
N GLY A 177 5.84 -16.87 2.91
CA GLY A 177 5.79 -17.08 4.34
C GLY A 177 6.02 -15.79 5.14
N ALA A 178 5.20 -15.57 6.16
CA ALA A 178 5.34 -14.41 7.03
C ALA A 178 6.65 -14.49 7.82
N ALA A 179 7.31 -13.35 8.04
CA ALA A 179 8.51 -13.33 8.88
C ALA A 179 8.10 -13.33 10.35
N VAL A 180 8.55 -14.32 11.10
CA VAL A 180 8.21 -14.52 12.52
C VAL A 180 9.44 -14.22 13.38
N PHE A 181 9.32 -13.23 14.27
CA PHE A 181 10.44 -12.77 15.07
C PHE A 181 11.02 -13.90 15.93
N GLY A 182 12.34 -14.06 15.91
CA GLY A 182 13.04 -15.14 16.62
C GLY A 182 13.06 -16.49 15.88
N GLN A 183 12.31 -16.65 14.78
CA GLN A 183 12.34 -17.84 13.93
C GLN A 183 12.95 -17.55 12.55
N SER A 184 12.54 -16.45 11.92
CA SER A 184 13.06 -16.04 10.61
C SER A 184 14.41 -15.34 10.72
N VAL A 185 15.13 -15.26 9.60
CA VAL A 185 16.43 -14.57 9.53
C VAL A 185 16.31 -13.08 9.83
N GLN A 186 17.35 -12.51 10.44
CA GLN A 186 17.33 -11.14 10.94
C GLN A 186 17.15 -10.08 9.84
N SER A 187 17.60 -10.35 8.61
CA SER A 187 17.43 -9.45 7.46
C SER A 187 15.97 -9.30 7.01
N HIS A 188 15.05 -10.16 7.49
CA HIS A 188 13.63 -10.05 7.18
C HIS A 188 12.89 -9.00 8.03
N PHE A 189 13.53 -8.45 9.06
CA PHE A 189 12.90 -7.51 9.99
C PHE A 189 13.47 -6.10 9.82
N PRO A 190 12.63 -5.07 9.61
CA PRO A 190 13.09 -3.70 9.57
C PRO A 190 13.50 -3.26 10.98
N LEU A 191 14.42 -2.29 11.05
CA LEU A 191 14.60 -1.50 12.26
C LEU A 191 13.33 -0.68 12.50
N LEU A 192 12.84 -0.72 13.74
CA LEU A 192 11.61 -0.08 14.17
C LEU A 192 11.92 1.28 14.82
N SER A 193 11.03 2.22 14.54
CA SER A 193 10.98 3.55 15.15
C SER A 193 10.02 3.51 16.34
N PRO A 194 10.32 4.17 17.46
CA PRO A 194 11.48 5.03 17.66
C PRO A 194 12.78 4.26 17.90
N VAL A 195 13.91 4.90 17.67
CA VAL A 195 15.22 4.26 17.92
C VAL A 195 15.37 3.93 19.41
N PRO A 196 15.79 2.70 19.78
CA PRO A 196 15.98 2.34 21.19
C PRO A 196 16.97 3.26 21.90
N LEU A 197 16.53 3.90 22.99
CA LEU A 197 17.37 4.83 23.77
C LEU A 197 18.32 4.12 24.74
N HIS A 198 17.87 3.01 25.31
CA HIS A 198 18.58 2.28 26.37
C HIS A 198 19.23 0.96 25.88
N GLY A 199 19.29 0.76 24.57
CA GLY A 199 19.87 -0.44 23.96
C GLY A 199 20.55 -0.13 22.63
N SER A 200 21.63 -0.85 22.34
CA SER A 200 22.38 -0.74 21.08
C SER A 200 22.41 -2.05 20.28
N SER A 201 21.56 -3.01 20.64
CA SER A 201 21.46 -4.29 19.94
C SER A 201 20.46 -4.22 18.79
N LEU A 202 20.75 -4.95 17.70
CA LEU A 202 19.83 -5.08 16.58
C LEU A 202 18.49 -5.68 17.01
N ARG A 203 18.53 -6.66 17.93
CA ARG A 203 17.33 -7.30 18.45
C ARG A 203 16.38 -6.29 19.10
N ALA A 204 16.90 -5.39 19.94
CA ALA A 204 16.10 -4.35 20.57
C ALA A 204 15.51 -3.36 19.56
N ALA A 205 16.20 -3.15 18.44
CA ALA A 205 15.76 -2.26 17.36
C ALA A 205 14.78 -2.92 16.38
N GLN A 206 14.58 -4.24 16.40
CA GLN A 206 13.71 -4.96 15.45
C GLN A 206 12.50 -5.63 16.10
N ILE A 207 12.49 -5.75 17.43
CA ILE A 207 11.38 -6.36 18.16
C ILE A 207 10.20 -5.38 18.27
N PRO A 208 9.00 -5.74 17.80
CA PRO A 208 7.84 -4.88 17.96
C PRO A 208 7.41 -4.81 19.42
N HIS A 209 6.89 -3.66 19.83
CA HIS A 209 6.29 -3.44 21.13
C HIS A 209 4.85 -3.95 21.10
N THR A 210 4.61 -5.08 21.75
CA THR A 210 3.26 -5.64 21.91
C THR A 210 2.55 -5.01 23.10
N THR A 211 1.30 -4.57 22.93
CA THR A 211 0.53 -3.85 23.97
C THR A 211 0.12 -4.74 25.14
N ASP A 212 0.00 -6.05 24.92
CA ASP A 212 -0.45 -7.06 25.87
C ASP A 212 0.67 -8.00 26.36
N GLY A 213 1.91 -7.76 25.93
CA GLY A 213 3.07 -8.61 26.23
C GLY A 213 3.07 -9.97 25.51
N SER A 214 2.22 -10.12 24.48
CA SER A 214 2.19 -11.31 23.62
C SER A 214 3.44 -11.45 22.76
N SER A 215 3.52 -12.54 21.99
CA SER A 215 4.57 -12.72 20.99
C SER A 215 4.40 -11.72 19.83
N ALA A 216 5.53 -11.25 19.29
CA ALA A 216 5.54 -10.41 18.10
C ALA A 216 4.67 -10.99 16.96
N PRO A 217 3.74 -10.21 16.38
CA PRO A 217 2.91 -10.67 15.28
C PRO A 217 3.74 -11.01 14.03
N PRO A 218 3.22 -11.84 13.12
CA PRO A 218 3.89 -12.13 11.86
C PRO A 218 4.00 -10.87 10.98
N LEU A 219 5.17 -10.67 10.38
CA LEU A 219 5.45 -9.57 9.48
C LEU A 219 5.23 -9.98 8.01
N ILE A 220 4.31 -9.28 7.35
CA ILE A 220 4.05 -9.43 5.91
C ILE A 220 4.19 -8.07 5.24
N VAL A 221 5.17 -7.96 4.35
CA VAL A 221 5.54 -6.71 3.67
C VAL A 221 5.88 -6.97 2.22
N ARG A 222 5.42 -6.09 1.32
CA ARG A 222 5.72 -6.18 -0.11
C ARG A 222 6.00 -4.82 -0.74
N CYS A 223 6.63 -4.82 -1.91
CA CYS A 223 6.76 -3.64 -2.75
C CYS A 223 5.46 -3.40 -3.54
N GLU A 224 5.24 -2.15 -3.96
CA GLU A 224 4.08 -1.78 -4.78
C GLU A 224 4.00 -2.55 -6.11
N ASP A 225 5.15 -2.90 -6.72
CA ASP A 225 5.15 -3.65 -7.99
C ASP A 225 4.65 -5.08 -7.81
N CYS A 226 4.97 -5.73 -6.68
CA CYS A 226 4.38 -7.02 -6.34
C CYS A 226 2.86 -6.87 -6.13
N LEU A 227 2.42 -5.82 -5.45
CA LEU A 227 1.01 -5.61 -5.10
C LEU A 227 0.17 -4.98 -6.22
N LYS A 228 0.75 -4.72 -7.40
CA LYS A 228 0.10 -4.01 -8.50
C LYS A 228 -1.21 -4.71 -8.91
N GLY A 229 -2.34 -4.02 -8.75
CA GLY A 229 -3.67 -4.54 -9.06
C GLY A 229 -4.27 -5.49 -8.00
N ARG A 230 -3.58 -5.70 -6.87
CA ARG A 230 -3.96 -6.67 -5.83
C ARG A 230 -3.99 -6.11 -4.41
N TRP A 231 -3.85 -4.81 -4.21
CA TRP A 231 -3.85 -4.19 -2.89
C TRP A 231 -4.75 -2.95 -2.87
N CYS A 232 -5.64 -2.89 -1.89
CA CYS A 232 -6.57 -1.79 -1.71
C CYS A 232 -5.90 -0.66 -0.94
N GLU A 233 -5.81 0.52 -1.55
CA GLU A 233 -5.22 1.71 -0.91
C GLU A 233 -6.11 2.25 0.21
N ARG A 234 -7.40 1.87 0.26
CA ARG A 234 -8.36 2.35 1.26
C ARG A 234 -8.48 1.46 2.51
N CYS A 235 -8.68 0.16 2.33
CA CYS A 235 -8.86 -0.79 3.45
C CYS A 235 -7.65 -1.70 3.67
N HIS A 236 -6.60 -1.54 2.87
CA HIS A 236 -5.33 -2.27 2.97
C HIS A 236 -5.39 -3.80 2.81
N LYS A 237 -6.59 -4.34 2.53
CA LYS A 237 -6.77 -5.71 2.05
C LYS A 237 -5.95 -5.97 0.79
N TRP A 238 -5.46 -7.19 0.67
CA TRP A 238 -4.65 -7.60 -0.47
C TRP A 238 -4.90 -9.06 -0.84
N TRP A 239 -4.58 -9.40 -2.09
CA TRP A 239 -4.71 -10.74 -2.65
C TRP A 239 -3.37 -11.26 -3.12
N ASP A 240 -3.03 -12.49 -2.75
CA ASP A 240 -1.85 -13.17 -3.27
C ASP A 240 -2.02 -13.60 -4.74
N GLU A 241 -0.98 -14.21 -5.30
CA GLU A 241 -0.90 -14.51 -6.73
C GLU A 241 -1.87 -15.62 -7.12
N GLU A 242 -2.20 -16.51 -6.18
CA GLU A 242 -3.05 -17.69 -6.39
C GLU A 242 -4.53 -17.36 -6.20
N CYS A 243 -4.83 -16.47 -5.24
CA CYS A 243 -6.18 -16.02 -4.93
C CYS A 243 -6.65 -14.90 -5.86
N TYR A 244 -5.75 -14.18 -6.52
CA TYR A 244 -6.11 -13.10 -7.44
C TYR A 244 -6.52 -13.62 -8.82
N THR A 245 -7.82 -13.55 -9.13
CA THR A 245 -8.38 -13.91 -10.45
C THR A 245 -8.47 -12.71 -11.40
N GLY A 246 -7.76 -11.61 -11.14
CA GLY A 246 -7.93 -10.39 -11.92
C GLY A 246 -7.22 -10.42 -13.28
N SER A 247 -7.92 -9.93 -14.30
CA SER A 247 -7.38 -9.66 -15.63
C SER A 247 -6.46 -8.44 -15.62
N THR A 248 -5.43 -8.40 -16.48
CA THR A 248 -4.55 -7.23 -16.71
C THR A 248 -5.32 -5.94 -17.06
N ILE A 249 -6.60 -6.08 -17.43
CA ILE A 249 -7.57 -5.01 -17.65
C ILE A 249 -7.92 -4.24 -16.36
N ALA A 250 -7.86 -4.87 -15.18
CA ALA A 250 -8.25 -4.27 -13.90
C ALA A 250 -7.35 -3.09 -13.45
N GLN A 251 -6.21 -2.87 -14.11
CA GLN A 251 -5.31 -1.75 -13.82
C GLN A 251 -5.70 -0.44 -14.55
N ARG A 252 -6.67 -0.48 -15.46
CA ARG A 252 -7.10 0.66 -16.29
C ARG A 252 -8.36 1.30 -15.72
N THR A 253 -8.47 2.62 -15.87
CA THR A 253 -9.75 3.31 -15.67
C THR A 253 -10.75 2.87 -16.73
N GLU A 254 -12.07 3.03 -16.51
CA GLU A 254 -13.07 2.73 -17.55
C GLU A 254 -12.81 3.50 -18.85
N LEU A 255 -12.33 4.75 -18.74
CA LEU A 255 -11.92 5.57 -19.90
C LEU A 255 -10.76 4.92 -20.67
N GLN A 256 -9.68 4.54 -19.97
CA GLN A 256 -8.55 3.84 -20.60
C GLN A 256 -8.91 2.47 -21.17
N GLN A 257 -9.90 1.80 -20.57
CA GLN A 257 -10.43 0.54 -21.08
C GLN A 257 -11.24 0.77 -22.37
N THR A 258 -12.03 1.84 -22.43
CA THR A 258 -12.80 2.24 -23.60
C THR A 258 -11.86 2.62 -24.75
N GLU A 259 -10.86 3.46 -24.50
CA GLU A 259 -9.83 3.86 -25.49
C GLU A 259 -9.04 2.68 -26.07
N LEU A 260 -8.70 1.67 -25.25
CA LEU A 260 -8.02 0.47 -25.73
C LEU A 260 -8.94 -0.45 -26.53
N THR A 261 -10.21 -0.55 -26.12
CA THR A 261 -11.23 -1.29 -26.88
C THR A 261 -11.48 -0.63 -28.24
N GLU A 262 -11.24 0.68 -28.35
CA GLU A 262 -11.28 1.48 -29.58
C GLU A 262 -9.99 1.45 -30.41
N SER A 263 -9.04 0.55 -30.14
CA SER A 263 -7.89 0.34 -31.03
C SER A 263 -8.34 -0.20 -32.40
N LEU A 264 -8.53 0.73 -33.33
CA LEU A 264 -8.91 0.49 -34.72
C LEU A 264 -7.90 -0.45 -35.40
N GLN A 265 -8.34 -1.64 -35.80
CA GLN A 265 -7.62 -2.37 -36.83
C GLN A 265 -7.65 -1.54 -38.13
N PRO A 266 -6.64 -1.63 -39.00
CA PRO A 266 -6.60 -0.91 -40.28
C PRO A 266 -7.78 -1.23 -41.23
N ASN A 267 -8.62 -2.19 -40.86
CA ASN A 267 -9.74 -2.70 -41.65
C ASN A 267 -11.10 -2.09 -41.24
N GLY A 268 -11.14 -1.14 -40.29
CA GLY A 268 -12.35 -0.37 -39.96
C GLY A 268 -13.44 -1.11 -39.18
N THR A 269 -13.21 -2.35 -38.74
CA THR A 269 -14.16 -3.14 -37.94
C THR A 269 -13.90 -3.01 -36.44
N SER A 270 -14.88 -2.50 -35.70
CA SER A 270 -14.87 -2.42 -34.23
C SER A 270 -15.32 -3.75 -33.62
N HIS A 271 -14.45 -4.44 -32.88
CA HIS A 271 -14.85 -5.64 -32.15
C HIS A 271 -15.28 -5.25 -30.72
N LEU A 272 -16.60 -5.18 -30.48
CA LEU A 272 -17.14 -4.99 -29.14
C LEU A 272 -16.92 -6.27 -28.31
N ILE A 273 -15.94 -6.25 -27.41
CA ILE A 273 -15.79 -7.32 -26.42
C ILE A 273 -16.97 -7.22 -25.43
N PRO A 274 -17.75 -8.29 -25.22
CA PRO A 274 -18.88 -8.26 -24.29
C PRO A 274 -18.43 -7.83 -22.88
N LYS A 275 -19.16 -6.90 -22.25
CA LYS A 275 -19.01 -6.56 -20.82
C LYS A 275 -19.37 -7.79 -19.97
N GLN A 276 -18.41 -8.69 -19.76
CA GLN A 276 -18.57 -9.77 -18.79
C GLN A 276 -18.50 -9.17 -17.37
N THR A 277 -19.55 -9.38 -16.59
CA THR A 277 -19.58 -9.19 -15.14
C THR A 277 -18.72 -10.25 -14.46
N ILE A 278 -17.41 -10.14 -14.63
CA ILE A 278 -16.44 -10.93 -13.87
C ILE A 278 -16.58 -10.50 -12.41
N LYS A 279 -16.73 -11.44 -11.48
CA LYS A 279 -16.52 -11.16 -10.04
C LYS A 279 -15.05 -10.78 -9.88
N VAL A 280 -14.75 -9.49 -9.99
CA VAL A 280 -13.38 -8.99 -9.97
C VAL A 280 -12.84 -9.14 -8.55
N ILE A 281 -12.03 -10.18 -8.33
CA ILE A 281 -11.20 -10.28 -7.14
C ILE A 281 -10.00 -9.34 -7.32
N GLY A 282 -9.78 -8.45 -6.36
CA GLY A 282 -8.67 -7.48 -6.33
C GLY A 282 -9.12 -6.03 -6.46
N VAL A 283 -8.30 -5.18 -7.08
CA VAL A 283 -8.51 -3.72 -7.08
C VAL A 283 -8.53 -3.10 -8.46
N ARG A 284 -9.27 -1.99 -8.58
CA ARG A 284 -9.34 -1.15 -9.78
C ARG A 284 -9.12 0.30 -9.41
N ARG A 285 -8.74 1.11 -10.40
CA ARG A 285 -8.71 2.56 -10.27
C ARG A 285 -9.94 3.15 -10.94
N ASP A 286 -11.03 3.25 -10.18
CA ASP A 286 -12.29 3.83 -10.67
C ASP A 286 -12.27 5.38 -10.61
N CYS A 287 -11.40 5.96 -9.79
CA CYS A 287 -11.27 7.41 -9.65
C CYS A 287 -9.79 7.84 -9.52
N PHE A 288 -9.48 9.06 -9.97
CA PHE A 288 -8.13 9.58 -9.93
C PHE A 288 -7.66 9.90 -8.50
N GLY A 289 -8.51 10.49 -7.65
CA GLY A 289 -8.15 10.88 -6.28
C GLY A 289 -8.22 9.73 -5.27
N CYS A 290 -9.16 8.79 -5.43
CA CYS A 290 -9.37 7.70 -4.47
C CYS A 290 -8.34 6.54 -4.55
N GLY A 291 -7.45 6.53 -5.55
CA GLY A 291 -6.45 5.47 -5.74
C GLY A 291 -7.06 4.12 -6.17
N HIS A 292 -6.30 3.03 -5.99
CA HIS A 292 -6.79 1.68 -6.30
C HIS A 292 -7.61 1.11 -5.14
N THR A 293 -8.86 0.74 -5.41
CA THR A 293 -9.80 0.24 -4.39
C THR A 293 -10.37 -1.12 -4.76
N CYS A 294 -10.69 -1.93 -3.74
CA CYS A 294 -11.45 -3.15 -3.94
C CYS A 294 -12.92 -2.83 -4.18
N ILE A 295 -13.68 -3.81 -4.70
CA ILE A 295 -15.11 -3.63 -5.01
C ILE A 295 -15.92 -3.13 -3.82
N SER A 296 -15.68 -3.69 -2.63
CA SER A 296 -16.37 -3.26 -1.40
C SER A 296 -16.07 -1.82 -1.04
N CYS A 297 -14.85 -1.33 -1.30
CA CYS A 297 -14.52 0.07 -1.10
C CYS A 297 -15.09 0.96 -2.20
N LYS A 298 -15.06 0.52 -3.47
CA LYS A 298 -15.65 1.23 -4.62
C LYS A 298 -17.11 1.57 -4.36
N GLU A 299 -17.89 0.60 -3.90
CA GLU A 299 -19.33 0.73 -3.63
C GLU A 299 -19.67 1.80 -2.57
N LEU A 300 -18.71 2.20 -1.74
CA LEU A 300 -18.93 3.24 -0.74
C LEU A 300 -19.02 4.64 -1.36
N PHE A 301 -18.28 4.91 -2.44
CA PHE A 301 -18.11 6.28 -2.98
C PHE A 301 -18.40 6.45 -4.48
N ILE A 302 -18.35 5.38 -5.27
CA ILE A 302 -18.77 5.43 -6.68
C ILE A 302 -20.28 5.26 -6.78
N ARG A 303 -20.93 6.08 -7.60
CA ARG A 303 -22.38 6.04 -7.88
C ARG A 303 -22.61 6.11 -9.39
N THR A 304 -23.78 5.65 -9.82
CA THR A 304 -24.24 5.78 -11.21
C THR A 304 -25.26 6.90 -11.33
N CYS A 305 -25.03 7.86 -12.22
CA CYS A 305 -25.93 9.00 -12.38
C CYS A 305 -27.26 8.55 -12.96
N LYS A 306 -28.39 8.90 -12.34
CA LYS A 306 -29.72 8.52 -12.84
C LYS A 306 -30.03 9.12 -14.22
N ARG A 307 -29.46 10.30 -14.54
CA ARG A 307 -29.70 11.07 -15.77
C ARG A 307 -28.81 10.60 -16.93
N CYS A 308 -27.48 10.68 -16.79
CA CYS A 308 -26.56 10.32 -17.88
C CYS A 308 -26.06 8.87 -17.83
N LYS A 309 -26.38 8.11 -16.78
CA LYS A 309 -25.96 6.71 -16.57
C LYS A 309 -24.46 6.49 -16.40
N ASN A 310 -23.65 7.53 -16.36
CA ASN A 310 -22.21 7.42 -16.10
C ASN A 310 -21.91 7.23 -14.61
N GLU A 311 -20.81 6.52 -14.33
CA GLU A 311 -20.23 6.45 -12.97
C GLU A 311 -19.60 7.80 -12.58
N TYR A 312 -19.67 8.15 -11.30
CA TYR A 312 -19.01 9.31 -10.73
C TYR A 312 -18.61 9.06 -9.27
N CYS A 313 -17.55 9.73 -8.84
CA CYS A 313 -17.06 9.68 -7.46
C CYS A 313 -17.73 10.75 -6.60
N ARG A 314 -18.34 10.35 -5.49
CA ARG A 314 -18.94 11.28 -4.52
C ARG A 314 -17.92 12.07 -3.70
N GLU A 315 -16.70 11.56 -3.55
CA GLU A 315 -15.66 12.19 -2.74
C GLU A 315 -14.90 13.26 -3.54
N ASP A 316 -14.62 13.01 -4.82
CA ASP A 316 -13.86 13.93 -5.69
C ASP A 316 -14.76 14.92 -6.46
N ASN A 317 -16.01 14.59 -6.77
CA ASN A 317 -16.91 15.53 -7.45
C ASN A 317 -17.74 16.31 -6.43
N GLU A 318 -17.24 17.47 -6.00
CA GLU A 318 -17.80 18.31 -4.92
C GLU A 318 -19.28 18.69 -5.08
N ALA A 319 -19.76 18.85 -6.32
CA ALA A 319 -21.15 19.22 -6.61
C ALA A 319 -22.05 18.03 -6.93
N SER A 320 -21.57 16.79 -6.76
CA SER A 320 -22.36 15.58 -7.00
C SER A 320 -23.30 15.25 -5.83
N SER A 321 -24.31 14.42 -6.07
CA SER A 321 -25.27 13.94 -5.05
C SER A 321 -25.31 12.41 -5.03
N ASP A 322 -26.18 11.80 -4.22
CA ASP A 322 -26.37 10.33 -4.25
C ASP A 322 -26.97 9.79 -5.56
N ILE A 323 -27.60 10.66 -6.36
CA ILE A 323 -28.36 10.24 -7.55
C ILE A 323 -27.92 10.91 -8.85
N MET A 324 -27.12 11.98 -8.79
CA MET A 324 -26.68 12.74 -9.96
C MET A 324 -25.20 13.15 -9.86
N CYS A 325 -24.48 13.06 -10.98
CA CYS A 325 -23.13 13.63 -11.09
C CYS A 325 -23.19 15.16 -11.04
N ASP A 326 -22.04 15.78 -10.77
CA ASP A 326 -21.83 17.23 -10.76
C ASP A 326 -22.40 17.94 -12.01
N TRP A 327 -22.09 17.44 -13.21
CA TRP A 327 -22.56 18.03 -14.46
C TRP A 327 -24.08 18.03 -14.60
N CYS A 328 -24.71 16.88 -14.32
CA CYS A 328 -26.17 16.75 -14.37
C CYS A 328 -26.86 17.53 -13.24
N ASN A 329 -26.20 17.67 -12.09
CA ASN A 329 -26.72 18.43 -10.96
C ASN A 329 -26.70 19.94 -11.26
N TYR A 330 -25.63 20.44 -11.91
CA TYR A 330 -25.49 21.85 -12.27
C TYR A 330 -26.46 22.27 -13.39
N THR A 331 -26.62 21.44 -14.42
CA THR A 331 -27.53 21.71 -15.55
C THR A 331 -29.00 21.69 -15.14
N SER A 332 -29.37 20.96 -14.09
CA SER A 332 -30.75 20.95 -13.57
C SER A 332 -31.11 22.23 -12.80
N ARG A 333 -30.13 22.95 -12.24
CA ARG A 333 -30.34 24.22 -11.52
C ARG A 333 -30.55 25.42 -12.44
N ARG A 334 -30.07 25.36 -13.68
CA ARG A 334 -30.26 26.46 -14.66
C ARG A 334 -31.65 26.46 -15.30
N THR A 335 -32.34 25.32 -15.31
CA THR A 335 -33.70 25.21 -15.88
C THR A 335 -34.81 25.76 -14.97
N THR A 336 -34.50 26.30 -13.79
CA THR A 336 -35.49 26.83 -12.83
C THR A 336 -35.40 28.34 -12.60
N VAL A 337 -34.68 29.07 -13.45
CA VAL A 337 -34.61 30.55 -13.40
C VAL A 337 -34.98 31.11 -14.77
N GLU A 338 -36.23 30.92 -15.16
CA GLU A 338 -36.93 31.72 -16.18
C GLU A 338 -38.42 31.38 -16.08
N MET A 339 -39.12 32.12 -15.23
CA MET A 339 -40.55 32.44 -15.34
C MET A 339 -40.83 33.72 -14.58
#